data_AF-E4XC98-F1
#
_entry.id   AF-E4XC98-F1
#
_cell.length_a   1.000
_cell.length_b   1.000
_cell.length_c   1.000
_cell.angle_alpha   90.00
_cell.angle_beta   90.00
_cell.angle_gamma   90.00
#
_symmetry.space_group_name_H-M   'P 1'
#
loop_
_entity.id
_entity.type
_entity.pdbx_description
1 polymer ?
#
loop_
_entity_poly.entity_id
_entity_poly.type
_entity_poly.pdbx_seq_one_letter_code
_entity_poly.pdbx_strand_id
1 'polypeptide(L)'
;MAAGKIPAVPFFLRGVVCKGFGRGSKELGCPTANFSDEVVGTLPEGLENGIYYGFAKVNNDQVHKMVASIGWKSILQKRKKKL
;
A
#
# COMPACT_ATOMS: atom_id res chain seq x y z
N MET A 1 -19.00 -0.89 27.40
CA MET A 1 -17.62 -1.43 27.50
C MET A 1 -16.94 -1.20 26.15
N ALA A 2 -16.35 -0.01 25.93
CA ALA A 2 -15.58 0.23 24.71
C ALA A 2 -14.23 -0.46 24.88
N ALA A 3 -13.96 -1.51 24.10
CA ALA A 3 -12.62 -2.05 24.00
C ALA A 3 -11.70 -0.90 23.57
N GLY A 4 -10.72 -0.55 24.40
CA GLY A 4 -9.78 0.53 24.10
C GLY A 4 -9.15 0.27 22.73
N LYS A 5 -9.23 1.26 21.83
CA LYS A 5 -8.74 1.18 20.45
C LYS A 5 -7.25 0.80 20.52
N ILE A 6 -6.93 -0.46 20.23
CA ILE A 6 -5.53 -0.93 20.21
C ILE A 6 -4.80 -0.09 19.15
N PRO A 7 -3.65 0.52 19.46
CA PRO A 7 -2.93 1.32 18.49
C PRO A 7 -2.59 0.45 17.28
N ALA A 8 -3.05 0.87 16.10
CA ALA A 8 -2.86 0.15 14.84
C ALA A 8 -1.39 0.14 14.37
N VAL A 9 -0.47 0.78 15.12
CA VAL A 9 0.95 0.90 14.79
C VAL A 9 1.83 0.56 16.01
N PRO A 10 3.01 -0.07 15.80
CA PRO A 10 3.58 -0.46 14.52
C PRO A 10 2.86 -1.67 13.89
N PHE A 11 2.55 -1.56 12.60
CA PHE A 11 1.95 -2.64 11.81
C PHE A 11 2.98 -3.22 10.84
N PHE A 12 3.09 -4.55 10.83
CA PHE A 12 4.03 -5.26 9.98
C PHE A 12 3.27 -6.03 8.90
N LEU A 13 3.69 -5.82 7.65
CA LEU A 13 3.07 -6.42 6.48
C LEU A 13 4.15 -7.00 5.56
N ARG A 14 3.86 -8.16 4.96
CA ARG A 14 4.71 -8.78 3.94
C ARG A 14 3.83 -9.26 2.79
N GLY A 15 4.31 -9.05 1.58
CA GLY A 15 3.64 -9.52 0.36
C GLY A 15 4.56 -9.43 -0.84
N VAL A 16 4.12 -10.03 -1.94
CA VAL A 16 4.81 -9.89 -3.24
C VAL A 16 4.51 -8.52 -3.82
N VAL A 17 5.52 -7.85 -4.35
CA VAL A 17 5.34 -6.58 -5.06
C VAL A 17 4.59 -6.83 -6.36
N CYS A 18 3.42 -6.20 -6.51
CA CYS A 18 2.58 -6.31 -7.69
C CYS A 18 2.72 -5.08 -8.60
N LYS A 19 2.52 -5.28 -9.91
CA LYS A 19 2.44 -4.18 -10.88
C LYS A 19 1.15 -3.37 -10.65
N GLY A 20 1.29 -2.05 -10.62
CA GLY A 20 0.16 -1.13 -10.63
C GLY A 20 -0.40 -0.89 -12.05
N PHE A 21 -1.34 0.04 -12.17
CA PHE A 21 -2.10 0.33 -13.40
C PHE A 21 -1.35 1.11 -14.49
N GLY A 22 -0.04 1.31 -14.36
CA GLY A 22 0.78 1.93 -15.41
C GLY A 22 0.45 3.41 -15.68
N ARG A 23 0.90 4.30 -14.79
CA ARG A 23 1.17 5.73 -15.05
C ARG A 23 1.77 6.39 -13.80
N GLY A 24 2.57 7.44 -13.97
CA GLY A 24 2.80 8.46 -12.93
C GLY A 24 4.04 8.29 -12.06
N SER A 25 4.19 7.22 -11.28
CA SER A 25 5.21 7.21 -10.21
C SER A 25 6.66 7.17 -10.72
N LYS A 26 6.94 6.35 -11.74
CA LYS A 26 8.28 6.27 -12.36
C LYS A 26 8.62 7.51 -13.21
N GLU A 27 7.62 8.13 -13.85
CA GLU A 27 7.78 9.35 -14.66
C GLU A 27 7.97 10.60 -13.78
N LEU A 28 7.43 10.58 -12.56
CA LEU A 28 7.61 11.62 -11.54
C LEU A 28 8.87 11.41 -10.68
N GLY A 29 9.68 10.37 -10.95
CA GLY A 29 10.89 10.07 -10.19
C GLY A 29 10.68 9.43 -8.80
N CYS A 30 9.44 9.08 -8.46
CA CYS A 30 9.05 8.52 -7.17
C CYS A 30 8.40 7.13 -7.34
N PRO A 31 9.15 6.07 -7.68
CA PRO A 31 8.58 4.75 -7.94
C PRO A 31 7.82 4.19 -6.73
N THR A 32 6.66 3.59 -6.98
CA THR A 32 5.79 3.02 -5.94
C THR A 32 5.60 1.52 -6.14
N ALA A 33 5.74 0.76 -5.06
CA ALA A 33 5.44 -0.67 -5.00
C ALA A 33 4.03 -0.89 -4.45
N ASN A 34 3.27 -1.82 -5.03
CA ASN A 34 1.90 -2.12 -4.60
C ASN A 34 1.81 -3.53 -4.03
N PHE A 35 0.90 -3.74 -3.08
CA PHE A 35 0.48 -5.06 -2.63
C PHE A 35 -0.77 -5.54 -3.37
N SER A 36 -1.02 -6.85 -3.34
CA SER A 36 -2.28 -7.42 -3.84
C SER A 36 -3.46 -7.07 -2.94
N ASP A 37 -4.67 -7.15 -3.49
CA ASP A 37 -5.90 -6.89 -2.74
C ASP A 37 -6.05 -7.86 -1.54
N GLU A 38 -5.53 -9.09 -1.66
CA GLU A 38 -5.49 -10.08 -0.58
C GLU A 38 -4.66 -9.62 0.61
N VAL A 39 -3.47 -9.05 0.36
CA VAL A 39 -2.57 -8.55 1.41
C VAL A 39 -3.17 -7.30 2.04
N VAL A 40 -3.77 -6.41 1.25
CA VAL A 40 -4.46 -5.20 1.75
C VAL A 40 -5.69 -5.57 2.60
N GLY A 41 -6.35 -6.69 2.32
CA GLY A 41 -7.46 -7.20 3.15
C GLY A 41 -7.07 -7.60 4.58
N THR A 42 -5.77 -7.68 4.89
CA THR A 42 -5.26 -8.00 6.24
C THR A 42 -4.97 -6.77 7.10
N LEU A 43 -5.20 -5.57 6.58
CA LEU A 43 -4.99 -4.33 7.33
C LEU A 43 -5.94 -4.25 8.54
N PRO A 44 -5.48 -3.78 9.71
CA PRO A 44 -6.32 -3.65 10.89
C PRO A 44 -7.35 -2.53 10.71
N GLU A 45 -8.55 -2.71 11.24
CA GLU A 45 -9.65 -1.72 11.14
C GLU A 45 -9.31 -0.34 11.72
N GLY A 46 -8.33 -0.27 12.62
CA GLY A 46 -7.85 0.99 13.19
C GLY A 46 -6.94 1.81 12.27
N LEU A 47 -6.57 1.30 11.10
CA LEU A 47 -5.68 1.97 10.15
C LEU A 47 -6.50 2.73 9.10
N GLU A 48 -6.50 4.04 9.21
CA GLU A 48 -7.30 4.92 8.35
C GLU A 48 -6.59 5.19 7.00
N ASN A 49 -7.31 5.69 6.00
CA ASN A 49 -6.70 6.14 4.76
C ASN A 49 -5.76 7.33 5.03
N GLY A 50 -4.58 7.33 4.41
CA GLY A 50 -3.60 8.39 4.63
C GLY A 50 -2.20 8.03 4.17
N ILE A 51 -1.27 8.92 4.53
CA ILE A 51 0.16 8.74 4.29
C ILE A 51 0.83 8.33 5.61
N TYR A 52 1.54 7.21 5.55
CA TYR A 52 2.27 6.63 6.66
C TYR A 52 3.76 6.61 6.34
N TYR A 53 4.59 6.51 7.37
CA TYR A 53 6.03 6.35 7.24
C TYR A 53 6.51 5.18 8.07
N GLY A 54 7.68 4.66 7.72
CA GLY A 54 8.30 3.58 8.47
C GLY A 54 9.49 3.01 7.73
N PHE A 55 9.61 1.70 7.78
CA PHE A 55 10.71 0.96 7.19
C PHE A 55 10.19 -0.13 6.24
N ALA A 56 10.91 -0.36 5.16
CA ALA A 56 10.67 -1.48 4.24
C ALA A 56 11.99 -2.08 3.76
N LYS A 57 11.92 -3.34 3.35
CA LYS A 57 13.00 -4.01 2.62
C LYS A 57 12.40 -4.87 1.53
N VAL A 58 13.16 -5.12 0.47
CA VAL A 58 12.78 -6.03 -0.61
C VAL A 58 13.74 -7.21 -0.59
N ASN A 59 13.21 -8.43 -0.57
CA ASN A 59 14.00 -9.66 -0.50
C ASN A 59 14.99 -9.64 0.68
N ASN A 60 16.26 -9.95 0.41
CA ASN A 60 17.38 -9.94 1.36
C ASN A 60 18.21 -8.66 1.26
N ASP A 61 17.63 -7.57 0.74
CA ASP A 61 18.27 -6.27 0.71
C ASP A 61 18.22 -5.57 2.08
N GLN A 62 18.92 -4.45 2.20
CA GLN A 62 18.96 -3.63 3.39
C GLN A 62 17.59 -2.98 3.70
N VAL A 63 17.41 -2.58 4.95
CA VAL A 63 16.20 -1.87 5.39
C VAL A 63 16.33 -0.39 5.04
N HIS A 64 15.30 0.16 4.40
CA HIS A 64 15.23 1.56 4.00
C HIS A 64 14.05 2.28 4.66
N LYS A 65 14.19 3.60 4.85
CA LYS A 65 13.07 4.48 5.17
C LYS A 65 12.08 4.47 4.01
N MET A 66 10.79 4.45 4.31
CA MET A 66 9.73 4.42 3.30
C MET A 66 8.54 5.28 3.73
N VAL A 67 7.73 5.63 2.74
CA VAL A 67 6.39 6.16 2.93
C VAL A 67 5.39 5.21 2.26
N ALA A 68 4.23 5.03 2.89
CA ALA A 68 3.15 4.21 2.39
C ALA A 68 1.89 5.06 2.22
N SER A 69 1.22 4.91 1.08
CA SER A 69 -0.09 5.51 0.85
C SER A 69 -1.16 4.44 0.96
N ILE A 70 -2.10 4.64 1.88
CA ILE A 70 -3.25 3.77 2.07
C ILE A 70 -4.49 4.55 1.65
N GLY A 71 -5.25 3.99 0.71
CA GLY A 71 -6.41 4.67 0.17
C GLY A 71 -7.27 3.76 -0.67
N TRP A 72 -8.43 4.30 -1.04
CA TRP A 72 -9.38 3.60 -1.90
C TRP A 72 -8.83 3.39 -3.30
N LYS A 73 -8.89 2.14 -3.77
CA LYS A 73 -8.55 1.77 -5.14
C LYS A 73 -9.63 2.29 -6.10
N SER A 74 -9.32 3.32 -6.88
CA SER A 74 -10.23 3.81 -7.92
C SER A 74 -10.28 2.84 -9.10
N ILE A 75 -11.47 2.31 -9.40
CA ILE A 75 -11.71 1.33 -10.50
C ILE A 75 -11.72 2.01 -11.89
N LEU A 76 -11.49 3.33 -11.96
CA LEU A 76 -11.78 4.16 -13.14
C LEU A 76 -10.97 3.83 -14.42
N GLN A 77 -9.98 2.93 -14.37
CA GLN A 77 -9.22 2.50 -15.55
C GLN A 77 -9.72 1.20 -16.22
N LYS A 78 -10.80 0.56 -15.73
CA LYS A 78 -11.51 -0.47 -16.52
C LYS A 78 -12.35 0.14 -17.67
N ARG A 79 -11.92 1.26 -18.26
CA ARG A 79 -12.49 1.77 -19.50
C ARG A 79 -11.96 0.95 -20.67
N LYS A 80 -12.58 -0.21 -20.87
CA LYS A 80 -12.64 -0.86 -22.18
C LYS A 80 -13.12 0.17 -23.20
N LYS A 81 -12.32 0.44 -24.23
CA LYS A 81 -12.87 0.50 -25.58
C LYS A 81 -12.41 -0.77 -26.30
N LYS A 82 -13.36 -1.67 -26.52
CA LYS A 82 -13.33 -2.52 -27.70
C LYS A 82 -13.58 -1.59 -28.88
N LEU A 83 -12.58 -1.41 -29.72
CA LEU A 83 -12.59 -1.24 -31.17
C LEU A 83 -11.15 -1.35 -31.63
#